data_AF-A0A957KNC8-F1
#
_entry.id   AF-A0A957KNC8-F1
#
_cell.length_a   1.000
_cell.length_b   1.000
_cell.length_c   1.000
_cell.angle_alpha   90.00
_cell.angle_beta   90.00
_cell.angle_gamma   90.00
#
_symmetry.space_group_name_H-M   'P 1'
#
loop_
_entity.id
_entity.type
_entity.pdbx_description
1 polymer ?
#
loop_
_entity_poly.entity_id
_entity_poly.type
_entity_poly.pdbx_seq_one_letter_code
_entity_poly.pdbx_strand_id
1 'polypeptide(L)'
;MLLRWGFAAVLVLHGLGHAMFAFAAWTDVPMGFTDSPWILPGGMMPKSVAGQISAVVWLVALVLFLATAFGLVQSAGWWPTAAIVASVLSLVVLVLWWNTITPGSRLWAAFVDVVILVALVGPWKDSVLAAFK
;
A
#
# COMPACT_ATOMS: atom_id res chain seq x y z
N MET A 1 -22.77 -5.87 -4.21
CA MET A 1 -22.72 -5.68 -2.74
C MET A 1 -21.61 -6.49 -2.06
N LEU A 2 -21.59 -7.83 -2.15
CA LEU A 2 -20.51 -8.66 -1.58
C LEU A 2 -19.12 -8.31 -2.12
N LEU A 3 -19.00 -8.05 -3.43
CA LEU A 3 -17.74 -7.65 -4.07
C LEU A 3 -17.15 -6.35 -3.47
N ARG A 4 -17.98 -5.35 -3.18
CA ARG A 4 -17.54 -4.10 -2.54
C ARG A 4 -16.96 -4.37 -1.15
N TRP A 5 -17.65 -5.16 -0.34
CA TRP A 5 -17.19 -5.48 1.01
C TRP A 5 -15.94 -6.34 1.02
N GLY A 6 -15.84 -7.33 0.13
CA GLY A 6 -14.64 -8.14 -0.03
C GLY A 6 -13.44 -7.30 -0.43
N PHE A 7 -13.60 -6.40 -1.40
CA PHE A 7 -12.53 -5.51 -1.82
C PHE A 7 -12.18 -4.47 -0.74
N ALA A 8 -13.17 -3.88 -0.06
CA ALA A 8 -12.94 -3.00 1.08
C ALA A 8 -12.14 -3.70 2.20
N ALA A 9 -12.44 -4.97 2.50
CA ALA A 9 -11.68 -5.74 3.48
C ALA A 9 -10.21 -5.92 3.04
N VAL A 10 -9.97 -6.23 1.76
CA VAL A 10 -8.61 -6.31 1.22
C VAL A 10 -7.88 -4.98 1.35
N LEU A 11 -8.52 -3.86 1.00
CA LEU A 11 -7.93 -2.51 1.12
C LEU A 11 -7.59 -2.16 2.56
N VAL A 12 -8.47 -2.47 3.52
CA VAL A 12 -8.23 -2.24 4.95
C VAL A 12 -7.06 -3.08 5.43
N LEU A 13 -7.06 -4.39 5.17
CA LEU A 13 -5.99 -5.29 5.61
C LEU A 13 -4.64 -4.92 5.01
N HIS A 14 -4.62 -4.59 3.71
CA HIS A 14 -3.42 -4.12 3.02
C HIS A 14 -2.93 -2.77 3.56
N GLY A 15 -3.84 -1.81 3.75
CA GLY A 15 -3.54 -0.50 4.34
C GLY A 15 -2.93 -0.63 5.74
N LEU A 16 -3.51 -1.45 6.61
CA LEU A 16 -2.98 -1.69 7.96
C LEU A 16 -1.57 -2.26 7.97
N GLY A 17 -1.19 -3.06 6.96
CA GLY A 17 0.17 -3.58 6.81
C GLY A 17 1.25 -2.50 6.71
N HIS A 18 0.90 -1.30 6.23
CA HIS A 18 1.83 -0.18 6.11
C HIS A 18 2.27 0.38 7.46
N ALA A 19 1.43 0.24 8.50
CA ALA A 19 1.78 0.67 9.86
C ALA A 19 3.00 -0.09 10.40
N MET A 20 3.24 -1.33 9.93
CA MET A 20 4.34 -2.16 10.40
C MET A 20 5.70 -1.50 10.14
N PHE A 21 5.86 -0.80 9.03
CA PHE A 21 7.11 -0.10 8.71
C PHE A 21 7.31 1.17 9.51
N ALA A 22 6.24 1.86 9.89
CA ALA A 22 6.31 2.95 10.86
C ALA A 22 6.88 2.47 12.20
N PHE A 23 6.40 1.33 12.71
CA PHE A 23 6.98 0.72 13.91
C PHE A 23 8.47 0.38 13.73
N ALA A 24 8.86 -0.19 12.58
CA ALA A 24 10.26 -0.50 12.32
C ALA A 24 11.16 0.75 12.18
N ALA A 25 10.61 1.89 11.73
CA ALA A 25 11.35 3.12 11.55
C ALA A 25 11.54 3.92 12.85
N TRP A 26 10.59 3.83 13.79
CA TRP A 26 10.57 4.67 15.00
C TRP A 26 10.65 3.92 16.33
N THR A 27 10.59 2.59 16.32
CA THR A 27 10.60 1.79 17.55
C THR A 27 11.59 0.64 17.47
N ASP A 28 11.78 -0.06 18.59
CA ASP A 28 12.55 -1.30 18.69
C ASP A 28 11.67 -2.56 18.64
N VAL A 29 10.37 -2.41 18.38
CA VAL A 29 9.44 -3.55 18.32
C VAL A 29 9.78 -4.42 17.10
N PRO A 30 9.98 -5.75 17.26
CA PRO A 30 10.27 -6.63 16.14
C PRO A 30 9.06 -6.76 15.20
N MET A 31 9.18 -6.24 13.98
CA MET A 31 8.11 -6.28 12.96
C MET A 31 8.32 -7.34 11.87
N GLY A 32 9.34 -8.19 12.02
CA GLY A 32 9.63 -9.28 11.09
C GLY A 32 10.28 -8.87 9.77
N PHE A 33 10.72 -7.62 9.63
CA PHE A 33 11.55 -7.22 8.49
C PHE A 33 12.96 -7.79 8.60
N THR A 34 13.64 -7.88 7.45
CA THR A 34 15.05 -8.28 7.41
C THR A 34 15.94 -7.07 7.72
N ASP A 35 17.11 -7.32 8.29
CA ASP A 35 18.15 -6.30 8.49
C ASP A 35 18.93 -6.02 7.19
N SER A 36 18.19 -5.73 6.11
CA SER A 36 18.76 -5.36 4.82
C SER A 36 18.57 -3.88 4.53
N PRO A 37 19.54 -3.21 3.89
CA PRO A 37 19.38 -1.83 3.45
C PRO A 37 18.40 -1.72 2.28
N TRP A 38 17.98 -0.49 2.00
CA TRP A 38 17.23 -0.16 0.79
C TRP A 38 18.00 -0.52 -0.51
N ILE A 39 17.31 -0.54 -1.65
CA ILE A 39 17.89 -0.94 -2.94
C ILE A 39 18.90 0.07 -3.51
N LEU A 40 18.85 1.33 -3.07
CA LEU A 40 19.74 2.38 -3.54
C LEU A 40 21.11 2.33 -2.81
N PRO A 41 22.17 2.95 -3.36
CA PRO A 41 23.45 3.08 -2.67
C PRO A 41 23.33 3.76 -1.30
N GLY A 42 24.30 3.52 -0.42
CA GLY A 42 24.44 4.25 0.85
C GLY A 42 23.93 3.55 2.11
N GLY A 43 23.46 2.29 2.02
CA GLY A 43 23.21 1.46 3.20
C GLY A 43 22.11 1.96 4.14
N MET A 44 21.12 2.70 3.63
CA MET A 44 20.07 3.26 4.47
C MET A 44 19.19 2.15 5.06
N MET A 45 18.99 2.22 6.38
CA MET A 45 18.19 1.29 7.17
C MET A 45 16.84 1.91 7.56
N PRO A 46 15.82 1.12 7.98
CA PRO A 46 14.50 1.65 8.33
C PRO A 46 14.51 2.80 9.36
N LYS A 47 15.45 2.78 10.31
CA LYS A 47 15.62 3.84 11.32
C LYS A 47 16.32 5.11 10.85
N SER A 48 16.87 5.11 9.63
CA SER A 48 17.49 6.31 9.04
C SER A 48 16.44 7.36 8.67
N VAL A 49 16.87 8.59 8.38
CA VAL A 49 15.97 9.67 7.90
C VAL A 49 15.21 9.24 6.65
N ALA A 50 15.86 8.54 5.71
CA ALA A 50 15.22 8.02 4.51
C ALA A 50 14.12 6.98 4.85
N GLY A 51 14.35 6.13 5.83
CA GLY A 51 13.37 5.16 6.33
C GLY A 51 12.19 5.83 7.04
N GLN A 52 12.44 6.87 7.83
CA GLN A 52 11.38 7.65 8.48
C GLN A 52 10.52 8.42 7.48
N ILE A 53 11.12 9.03 6.44
CA ILE A 53 10.37 9.66 5.35
C ILE A 53 9.51 8.61 4.62
N SER A 54 10.11 7.45 4.31
CA SER A 54 9.41 6.33 3.68
C SER A 54 8.23 5.85 4.51
N ALA A 55 8.39 5.77 5.84
CA ALA A 55 7.33 5.43 6.77
C ALA A 55 6.20 6.45 6.77
N VAL A 56 6.50 7.75 6.71
CA VAL A 56 5.47 8.79 6.56
C VAL A 56 4.69 8.60 5.25
N VAL A 57 5.38 8.35 4.13
CA VAL A 57 4.73 8.11 2.83
C VAL A 57 3.81 6.89 2.89
N TRP A 58 4.24 5.80 3.53
CA TRP A 58 3.42 4.62 3.72
C TRP A 58 2.25 4.82 4.69
N LEU A 59 2.38 5.68 5.71
CA LEU A 59 1.25 6.09 6.54
C LEU A 59 0.23 6.93 5.76
N VAL A 60 0.68 7.77 4.82
CA VAL A 60 -0.23 8.46 3.89
C VAL A 60 -0.95 7.45 3.00
N ALA A 61 -0.24 6.45 2.46
CA ALA A 61 -0.85 5.37 1.69
C ALA A 61 -1.88 4.59 2.51
N LEU A 62 -1.59 4.27 3.78
CA LEU A 62 -2.54 3.65 4.72
C LEU A 62 -3.83 4.46 4.80
N VAL A 63 -3.74 5.76 5.09
CA VAL A 63 -4.91 6.64 5.23
C VAL A 63 -5.71 6.65 3.92
N LEU A 64 -5.04 6.71 2.77
CA LEU A 64 -5.69 6.68 1.47
C LEU A 64 -6.36 5.33 1.18
N PHE A 65 -5.79 4.20 1.59
CA PHE A 65 -6.45 2.90 1.46
C PHE A 65 -7.69 2.77 2.34
N LEU A 66 -7.63 3.28 3.58
CA LEU A 66 -8.81 3.33 4.46
C LEU A 66 -9.89 4.26 3.90
N ALA A 67 -9.50 5.43 3.41
CA ALA A 67 -10.40 6.34 2.72
C ALA A 67 -11.00 5.67 1.47
N THR A 68 -10.21 4.97 0.67
CA THR A 68 -10.67 4.21 -0.50
C THR A 68 -11.71 3.17 -0.12
N ALA A 69 -11.47 2.39 0.93
CA ALA A 69 -12.41 1.39 1.42
C ALA A 69 -13.74 2.03 1.85
N PHE A 70 -13.68 3.15 2.59
CA PHE A 70 -14.86 3.93 2.95
C PHE A 70 -15.59 4.48 1.73
N GLY A 71 -14.88 5.15 0.82
CA GLY A 71 -15.44 5.72 -0.40
C GLY A 71 -16.08 4.68 -1.30
N LEU A 72 -15.48 3.49 -1.41
CA LEU A 72 -16.01 2.36 -2.16
C LEU A 72 -17.36 1.88 -1.59
N VAL A 73 -17.44 1.70 -0.26
CA VAL A 73 -18.69 1.28 0.40
C VAL A 73 -19.78 2.34 0.20
N GLN A 74 -19.42 3.62 0.27
CA GLN A 74 -20.33 4.74 0.04
C GLN A 74 -20.61 5.02 -1.44
N SER A 75 -20.02 4.25 -2.38
CA SER A 75 -20.15 4.47 -3.82
C SER A 75 -19.70 5.87 -4.28
N ALA A 76 -18.75 6.47 -3.57
CA ALA A 76 -18.32 7.85 -3.79
C ALA A 76 -17.40 7.97 -5.02
N GLY A 77 -17.64 8.93 -5.91
CA GLY A 77 -16.89 9.06 -7.17
C GLY A 77 -15.37 9.27 -7.04
N TRP A 78 -14.87 9.63 -5.85
CA TRP A 78 -13.45 9.85 -5.59
C TRP A 78 -12.66 8.59 -5.19
N TRP A 79 -13.33 7.48 -4.84
CA TRP A 79 -12.65 6.27 -4.38
C TRP A 79 -11.62 5.72 -5.39
N PRO A 80 -11.85 5.71 -6.72
CA PRO A 80 -10.87 5.17 -7.66
C PRO A 80 -9.58 5.98 -7.69
N THR A 81 -9.68 7.31 -7.61
CA THR A 81 -8.52 8.20 -7.58
C THR A 81 -7.72 8.00 -6.31
N ALA A 82 -8.38 7.88 -5.15
CA ALA A 82 -7.71 7.59 -3.89
C ALA A 82 -6.97 6.24 -3.93
N ALA A 83 -7.58 5.21 -4.53
CA ALA A 83 -6.96 3.89 -4.69
C ALA A 83 -5.68 3.95 -5.53
N ILE A 84 -5.73 4.65 -6.67
CA ILE A 84 -4.57 4.80 -7.57
C ILE A 84 -3.43 5.50 -6.84
N VAL A 85 -3.71 6.63 -6.17
CA VAL A 85 -2.67 7.39 -5.45
C VAL A 85 -2.07 6.54 -4.32
N ALA A 86 -2.90 5.85 -3.54
CA ALA A 86 -2.44 4.95 -2.48
C ALA A 86 -1.49 3.88 -3.02
N SER A 87 -1.87 3.20 -4.12
CA SER A 87 -1.05 2.15 -4.72
C SER A 87 0.24 2.65 -5.34
N VAL A 88 0.26 3.84 -5.93
CA VAL A 88 1.51 4.45 -6.42
C VAL A 88 2.46 4.74 -5.25
N LEU A 89 1.98 5.39 -4.19
CA LEU A 89 2.81 5.69 -3.02
C LEU A 89 3.32 4.41 -2.36
N SER A 90 2.45 3.39 -2.25
CA SER A 90 2.80 2.07 -1.73
C SER A 90 3.94 1.43 -2.53
N LEU A 91 3.78 1.33 -3.86
CA LEU A 91 4.78 0.69 -4.73
C LEU A 91 6.13 1.41 -4.73
N VAL A 92 6.13 2.76 -4.72
CA VAL A 92 7.39 3.53 -4.69
C VAL A 92 8.21 3.15 -3.47
N VAL A 93 7.58 3.14 -2.28
CA VAL A 93 8.28 2.78 -1.05
C VAL A 93 8.61 1.28 -1.04
N LEU A 94 7.70 0.41 -1.49
CA LEU A 94 7.93 -1.03 -1.58
C LEU A 94 9.17 -1.38 -2.41
N VAL A 95 9.35 -0.72 -3.56
CA VAL A 95 10.51 -0.94 -4.44
C VAL A 95 11.79 -0.47 -3.77
N LEU A 96 11.78 0.70 -3.11
CA LEU A 96 12.94 1.19 -2.37
C LEU A 96 13.38 0.21 -1.29
N TRP A 97 12.42 -0.38 -0.56
CA TRP A 97 12.66 -1.26 0.59
C TRP A 97 12.52 -2.75 0.25
N TRP A 98 12.67 -3.11 -1.02
CA TRP A 98 12.42 -4.47 -1.52
C TRP A 98 13.22 -5.54 -0.77
N ASN A 99 14.47 -5.26 -0.40
CA ASN A 99 15.34 -6.20 0.30
C ASN A 99 15.00 -6.34 1.79
N THR A 100 14.44 -5.30 2.39
CA THR A 100 14.08 -5.21 3.81
C THR A 100 12.78 -5.95 4.12
N ILE A 101 11.81 -5.88 3.19
CA ILE A 101 10.49 -6.47 3.37
C ILE A 101 10.57 -7.97 3.10
N THR A 102 9.88 -8.77 3.91
CA THR A 102 9.90 -10.24 3.75
C THR A 102 9.38 -10.63 2.36
N PRO A 103 9.91 -11.74 1.77
CA PRO A 103 9.49 -12.17 0.44
C PRO A 103 7.98 -12.37 0.29
N GLY A 104 7.33 -12.94 1.31
CA GLY A 104 5.87 -13.15 1.30
C GLY A 104 5.10 -11.83 1.29
N SER A 105 5.46 -10.91 2.20
CA SER A 105 4.77 -9.62 2.32
C SER A 105 4.96 -8.73 1.09
N ARG A 106 6.17 -8.66 0.53
CA ARG A 106 6.43 -7.80 -0.64
C ARG A 106 5.73 -8.28 -1.90
N LEU A 107 5.63 -9.60 -2.11
CA LEU A 107 4.90 -10.16 -3.26
C LEU A 107 3.38 -9.89 -3.15
N TRP A 108 2.81 -10.09 -1.96
CA TRP A 108 1.40 -9.81 -1.72
C TRP A 108 1.09 -8.31 -1.86
N ALA A 109 1.91 -7.43 -1.27
CA ALA A 109 1.73 -6.00 -1.38
C ALA A 109 1.81 -5.52 -2.84
N ALA A 110 2.84 -5.95 -3.58
CA ALA A 110 2.98 -5.64 -5.00
C ALA A 110 1.78 -6.13 -5.81
N PHE A 111 1.28 -7.35 -5.53
CA PHE A 111 0.12 -7.90 -6.22
C PHE A 111 -1.13 -7.03 -6.04
N VAL A 112 -1.45 -6.63 -4.81
CA VAL A 112 -2.62 -5.78 -4.53
C VAL A 112 -2.50 -4.46 -5.29
N ASP A 113 -1.36 -3.79 -5.20
CA ASP A 113 -1.16 -2.49 -5.86
C ASP A 113 -1.22 -2.58 -7.38
N VAL A 114 -0.56 -3.58 -7.96
CA VAL A 114 -0.58 -3.79 -9.41
C VAL A 114 -1.98 -4.10 -9.88
N VAL A 115 -2.74 -4.96 -9.19
CA VAL A 115 -4.13 -5.25 -9.53
C VAL A 115 -4.98 -3.99 -9.48
N ILE A 116 -4.82 -3.14 -8.46
CA ILE A 116 -5.55 -1.85 -8.35
C ILE A 116 -5.24 -0.96 -9.55
N LEU A 117 -3.96 -0.74 -9.86
CA LEU A 117 -3.54 0.14 -10.94
C LEU A 117 -3.99 -0.39 -12.30
N VAL A 118 -3.80 -1.68 -12.54
CA VAL A 118 -4.22 -2.35 -13.76
C VAL A 118 -5.75 -2.28 -13.92
N ALA A 119 -6.51 -2.48 -12.84
CA ALA A 119 -7.97 -2.40 -12.85
C ALA A 119 -8.51 -0.99 -13.08
N LEU A 120 -7.86 0.04 -12.55
CA LEU A 120 -8.39 1.41 -12.55
C LEU A 120 -7.74 2.36 -13.57
N VAL A 121 -6.62 1.97 -14.17
CA VAL A 121 -5.91 2.72 -15.22
C VAL A 121 -5.91 1.96 -16.56
N GLY A 122 -6.09 0.64 -16.53
CA GLY A 122 -6.12 -0.20 -17.73
C GLY A 122 -7.37 -0.01 -18.60
N PRO A 123 -7.40 -0.66 -19.78
CA PRO A 123 -8.46 -0.47 -20.77
C PRO A 123 -9.84 -1.01 -20.33
N TRP A 124 -9.92 -1.74 -19.22
CA TRP A 124 -11.15 -2.28 -18.64
C TRP A 124 -11.70 -1.48 -17.46
N LYS A 125 -11.15 -0.29 -17.19
CA LYS A 125 -11.56 0.58 -16.08
C LYS A 125 -13.08 0.72 -15.98
N ASP A 126 -13.76 1.03 -17.08
CA ASP A 126 -15.21 1.29 -17.07
C ASP A 126 -16.00 0.03 -16.68
N SER A 127 -15.58 -1.15 -17.14
CA SER A 127 -16.18 -2.44 -16.75
C SER A 127 -15.96 -2.75 -15.27
N VAL A 128 -14.76 -2.47 -14.75
CA VAL A 128 -14.46 -2.62 -13.31
C VAL A 128 -15.33 -1.68 -12.48
N LEU A 129 -15.38 -0.41 -12.83
CA LEU A 129 -16.20 0.58 -12.12
C LEU A 129 -17.68 0.21 -12.17
N ALA A 130 -18.18 -0.33 -13.28
CA ALA A 130 -19.54 -0.83 -13.39
C ALA A 130 -19.83 -2.02 -12.45
N ALA A 131 -18.87 -2.93 -12.26
CA ALA A 131 -19.01 -4.04 -11.31
C ALA A 131 -19.09 -3.60 -9.84
N PHE A 132 -18.62 -2.39 -9.55
CA PHE A 132 -18.70 -1.74 -8.24
C PHE A 132 -19.83 -0.72 -8.12
N LYS A 133 -20.77 -0.62 -9.07
CA LYS A 133 -22.05 0.11 -8.92
C LYS A 133 -23.08 -0.73 -8.15
#